data_AF-A0A2V2YSI9-F1
#
_entry.id   AF-A0A2V2YSI9-F1
#
_cell.length_a   1.000
_cell.length_b   1.000
_cell.length_c   1.000
_cell.angle_alpha   90.00
_cell.angle_beta   90.00
_cell.angle_gamma   90.00
#
_symmetry.space_group_name_H-M   'P 1'
#
loop_
_entity.id
_entity.type
_entity.pdbx_description
1 polymer ?
#
loop_
_entity_poly.entity_id
_entity_poly.type
_entity_poly.pdbx_seq_one_letter_code
_entity_poly.pdbx_strand_id
1 'polypeptide(L)' 'MDKAAGKTFSRPKKAITPAFNQVYHEWKAGQLTAIAAMKRLNMKQRTFYHRVSDFENQNLHIETATS' A
#
# COMPACT_ATOMS: atom_id res chain seq x y z
N MET A 1 1.18 -27.71 15.88
CA MET A 1 2.04 -26.51 15.69
C MET A 1 2.59 -26.59 14.26
N ASP A 2 3.25 -25.53 13.75
CA ASP A 2 3.92 -25.43 12.43
C ASP A 2 3.04 -24.84 11.29
N LYS A 3 2.99 -23.51 11.10
CA LYS A 3 3.95 -22.60 10.41
C LYS A 3 4.31 -23.01 8.98
N ALA A 4 3.78 -22.28 7.99
CA ALA A 4 4.61 -21.70 6.91
C ALA A 4 3.78 -20.75 6.04
N ALA A 5 4.26 -19.53 5.95
CA ALA A 5 3.68 -18.41 5.22
C ALA A 5 3.38 -18.73 3.75
N GLY A 6 2.14 -18.47 3.34
CA GLY A 6 1.76 -18.32 1.93
C GLY A 6 2.51 -17.14 1.32
N LYS A 7 3.69 -17.41 0.76
CA LYS A 7 4.55 -16.43 0.08
C LYS A 7 4.39 -16.59 -1.43
N THR A 8 3.27 -16.16 -1.98
CA THR A 8 3.13 -16.02 -3.44
C THR A 8 3.42 -14.57 -3.84
N PHE A 9 4.69 -14.38 -4.20
CA PHE A 9 5.21 -13.21 -4.88
C PHE A 9 4.48 -12.96 -6.21
N SER A 10 3.59 -11.98 -6.28
CA SER A 10 3.18 -11.38 -7.55
C SER A 10 4.04 -10.15 -7.86
N ARG A 11 5.27 -10.45 -8.30
CA ARG A 11 6.35 -9.55 -8.79
C ARG A 11 6.89 -8.59 -7.70
N PRO A 12 8.21 -8.38 -7.56
CA PRO A 12 8.73 -7.22 -6.84
C PRO A 12 8.37 -5.96 -7.66
N LYS A 13 7.09 -5.56 -7.65
CA LYS A 13 6.59 -4.34 -8.29
C LYS A 13 7.18 -3.18 -7.50
N LYS A 14 8.30 -2.63 -8.00
CA LYS A 14 8.97 -1.39 -7.55
C LYS A 14 8.69 -1.07 -6.08
N ALA A 15 9.49 -1.65 -5.19
CA ALA A 15 9.46 -1.48 -3.73
C ALA A 15 8.55 -0.33 -3.30
N ILE A 16 7.34 -0.67 -2.83
CA ILE A 16 6.53 0.28 -2.09
C ILE A 16 7.44 0.75 -0.96
N THR A 17 7.94 1.98 -1.09
CA THR A 17 8.93 2.48 -0.15
C THR A 17 8.29 2.43 1.22
N PRO A 18 9.03 2.07 2.29
CA PRO A 18 8.48 2.07 3.64
C PRO A 18 7.83 3.43 4.00
N ALA A 19 8.34 4.51 3.42
CA ALA A 19 7.74 5.84 3.45
C ALA A 19 6.30 5.89 2.89
N PHE A 20 6.00 5.23 1.76
CA PHE A 20 4.65 5.18 1.20
C PHE A 20 3.70 4.44 2.13
N ASN A 21 4.12 3.31 2.70
CA ASN A 21 3.28 2.53 3.59
C ASN A 21 2.89 3.35 4.83
N GLN A 22 3.88 3.96 5.49
CA GLN A 22 3.63 4.81 6.66
C GLN A 22 2.70 5.99 6.32
N VAL A 23 3.01 6.72 5.24
CA VAL A 23 2.20 7.86 4.79
C VAL A 23 0.77 7.44 4.40
N TYR A 24 0.62 6.26 3.78
CA TYR A 24 -0.68 5.70 3.43
C TYR A 24 -1.51 5.39 4.69
N HIS A 25 -0.92 4.71 5.68
CA HIS A 25 -1.61 4.41 6.94
C HIS A 25 -2.00 5.70 7.70
N GLU A 26 -1.10 6.68 7.81
CA GLU A 26 -1.39 7.98 8.43
C GLU A 26 -2.52 8.71 7.69
N TRP A 27 -2.51 8.71 6.35
CA TRP A 27 -3.56 9.32 5.54
C TRP A 27 -4.89 8.57 5.65
N LYS A 28 -4.89 7.23 5.59
CA LYS A 28 -6.08 6.39 5.70
C LYS A 28 -6.73 6.49 7.08
N ALA A 29 -5.92 6.70 8.12
CA ALA A 29 -6.38 6.99 9.48
C ALA A 29 -6.87 8.43 9.68
N GLY A 30 -6.84 9.28 8.65
CA GLY A 30 -7.20 10.70 8.72
C GLY A 30 -6.22 11.58 9.50
N GLN A 31 -5.06 11.04 9.90
CA GLN A 31 -4.00 11.76 10.61
C GLN A 31 -3.19 12.67 9.67
N LEU A 32 -3.21 12.37 8.38
CA LEU A 32 -2.48 13.09 7.34
C LEU A 32 -3.42 13.46 6.19
N THR A 33 -3.27 14.66 5.64
CA THR A 33 -4.03 15.06 4.44
C THR A 33 -3.40 14.50 3.18
N ALA A 34 -4.20 14.33 2.12
CA ALA A 34 -3.70 13.85 0.83
C ALA A 34 -2.58 14.75 0.28
N ILE A 35 -2.68 16.07 0.47
CA ILE A 35 -1.65 17.04 0.05
C ILE A 35 -0.36 16.85 0.84
N ALA A 36 -0.44 16.65 2.16
CA ALA A 36 0.74 16.41 3.00
C ALA A 36 1.41 15.07 2.67
N ALA A 37 0.62 14.03 2.41
CA ALA A 37 1.09 12.74 1.93
C ALA A 37 1.86 12.86 0.61
N MET A 38 1.29 13.57 -0.37
CA MET A 38 1.93 13.84 -1.66
C MET A 38 3.26 14.59 -1.51
N LYS A 39 3.31 15.61 -0.64
CA LYS A 39 4.53 16.37 -0.34
C LYS A 39 5.61 15.50 0.29
N ARG A 40 5.28 14.71 1.33
CA ARG A 40 6.23 13.79 1.98
C ARG A 40 6.81 12.76 1.02
N LEU A 41 6.00 12.30 0.08
CA LEU A 41 6.42 11.32 -0.93
C LEU A 41 6.98 11.95 -2.20
N ASN A 42 7.09 13.29 -2.25
CA ASN A 42 7.50 14.09 -3.39
C ASN A 42 6.85 13.62 -4.71
N MET A 43 5.52 13.46 -4.69
CA MET A 43 4.77 12.83 -5.77
C MET A 43 3.53 13.63 -6.20
N LYS A 44 3.16 13.48 -7.46
CA LYS A 44 1.94 14.09 -8.02
C LYS A 44 0.68 13.37 -7.54
N GLN A 45 -0.43 14.10 -7.43
CA GLN A 45 -1.74 13.58 -7.02
C GLN A 45 -2.19 12.35 -7.83
N ARG A 46 -2.06 12.40 -9.17
CA ARG A 46 -2.37 11.27 -10.05
C ARG A 46 -1.60 10.02 -9.67
N THR A 47 -0.30 10.15 -9.40
CA THR A 47 0.56 9.04 -8.97
C THR A 47 0.17 8.52 -7.59
N PHE A 48 -0.33 9.38 -6.71
CA PHE A 48 -0.75 9.02 -5.35
C PHE A 48 -1.94 8.08 -5.39
N TYR A 49 -3.02 8.49 -6.05
CA TYR A 49 -4.21 7.63 -6.15
C TYR A 49 -3.99 6.36 -6.97
N HIS A 50 -3.16 6.39 -8.02
CA HIS A 50 -2.79 5.16 -8.72
C HIS A 50 -2.05 4.17 -7.80
N ARG A 51 -1.14 4.65 -6.96
CA ARG A 51 -0.45 3.80 -5.97
C ARG A 51 -1.38 3.32 -4.87
N VAL A 52 -2.30 4.15 -4.40
CA VAL A 52 -3.34 3.74 -3.43
C VAL A 52 -4.18 2.61 -4.03
N SER A 53 -4.67 2.79 -5.26
CA SER A 53 -5.46 1.76 -5.94
C SER A 53 -4.67 0.47 -6.18
N ASP A 54 -3.39 0.55 -6.61
CA ASP A 54 -2.54 -0.64 -6.76
C ASP A 54 -2.29 -1.33 -5.41
N PHE A 55 -2.07 -0.55 -4.34
CA PHE A 55 -1.89 -1.06 -2.97
C PHE A 55 -3.14 -1.76 -2.45
N GLU A 56 -4.32 -1.13 -2.59
CA GLU A 56 -5.60 -1.71 -2.16
C GLU A 56 -5.99 -2.93 -3.01
N ASN A 57 -5.78 -2.90 -4.33
CA ASN A 57 -6.04 -4.05 -5.20
C ASN A 57 -5.11 -5.24 -4.91
N GLN A 58 -3.88 -4.96 -4.49
CA GLN A 58 -2.93 -5.98 -4.04
C GLN A 58 -3.35 -6.57 -2.68
N ASN A 59 -3.95 -5.76 -1.80
CA ASN A 59 -4.51 -6.23 -0.53
C ASN A 59 -5.86 -6.97 -0.68
N LEU A 60 -6.66 -6.65 -1.70
CA LEU A 60 -7.98 -7.29 -1.89
C LEU A 60 -7.87 -8.74 -2.38
N HIS A 61 -6.77 -9.12 -3.04
CA HIS A 61 -6.53 -10.48 -3.53
C HIS A 61 -6.05 -11.47 -2.45
N ILE A 62 -5.74 -11.01 -1.23
CA ILE A 62 -5.25 -11.88 -0.15
C ILE A 62 -6.36 -12.34 0.83
N GLU A 63 -7.57 -11.77 0.76
CA GLU A 63 -8.65 -12.06 1.72
C GLU A 63 -9.72 -13.05 1.21
N THR A 64 -9.81 -13.31 -0.10
CA THR A 64 -10.83 -14.20 -0.68
C THR A 64 -10.40 -15.67 -0.79
N ALA A 65 -9.17 -16.01 -0.40
CA ALA A 65 -8.63 -17.37 -0.45
C ALA A 65 -8.49 -18.02 0.95
N THR A 66 -9.09 -17.43 1.98
CA THR A 66 -9.18 -18.04 3.32
C THR A 66 -10.59 -17.82 3.87
N SER A 67 -11.58 -18.48 3.25
CA SER A 67 -12.81 -18.89 3.91
C SER A 67 -13.39 -20.13 3.26
#